data_AF-F3NIC0-F1
#
_entry.id   AF-F3NIC0-F1
#
_cell.length_a   1.000
_cell.length_b   1.000
_cell.length_c   1.000
_cell.angle_alpha   90.00
_cell.angle_beta   90.00
_cell.angle_gamma   90.00
#
_symmetry.space_group_name_H-M   'P 1'
#
loop_
_entity.id
_entity.type
_entity.pdbx_description
1 polymer ?
#
loop_
_entity_poly.entity_id
_entity_poly.type
_entity_poly.pdbx_seq_one_letter_code
_entity_poly.pdbx_strand_id
1 'polypeptide(L)'
;MGVNKQAPAYRCGRLQAALHILRLLGTGHSDLALARSVDATADSPETALLKHLALAGLHLHEAASRKDPKRLAAATEVFQALPGLIPPGGVPKGRFRNAKPSEGEFSEGFHAQLCEYRKRFSELLG
;
A
#
# COMPACT_ATOMS: atom_id res chain seq x y z
N MET A 1 23.22 -8.67 1.87
CA MET A 1 22.26 -9.53 1.14
C MET A 1 21.31 -8.60 0.41
N GLY A 2 21.21 -8.72 -0.92
CA GLY A 2 20.38 -7.82 -1.72
C GLY A 2 18.90 -8.18 -1.62
N VAL A 3 18.04 -7.17 -1.53
CA VAL A 3 16.59 -7.35 -1.45
C VAL A 3 16.05 -7.82 -2.78
N ASN A 4 15.29 -8.92 -2.74
CA ASN A 4 14.65 -9.42 -3.94
C ASN A 4 13.39 -8.58 -4.19
N LYS A 5 13.50 -7.60 -5.09
CA LYS A 5 12.38 -6.75 -5.51
C LYS A 5 11.22 -7.52 -6.15
N GLN A 6 11.41 -8.79 -6.49
CA GLN A 6 10.36 -9.66 -6.99
C GLN A 6 9.74 -10.54 -5.90
N ALA A 7 10.29 -10.55 -4.69
CA ALA A 7 9.75 -11.34 -3.58
C ALA A 7 8.29 -10.95 -3.31
N PRO A 8 7.41 -11.93 -3.05
CA PRO A 8 6.02 -11.66 -2.70
C PRO A 8 5.88 -10.70 -1.52
N ALA A 9 6.75 -10.81 -0.51
CA ALA A 9 6.79 -9.91 0.64
C ALA A 9 7.05 -8.46 0.24
N TYR A 10 8.07 -8.21 -0.60
CA TYR A 10 8.38 -6.87 -1.12
C TYR A 10 7.21 -6.27 -1.91
N ARG A 11 6.58 -7.06 -2.79
CA ARG A 11 5.42 -6.61 -3.57
C ARG A 11 4.21 -6.31 -2.68
N CYS A 12 3.94 -7.16 -1.68
CA CYS A 12 2.90 -6.90 -0.67
C CYS A 12 3.16 -5.61 0.11
N GLY A 13 4.42 -5.33 0.46
CA GLY A 13 4.83 -4.05 1.07
C GLY A 13 4.51 -2.85 0.19
N ARG A 14 4.88 -2.92 -1.10
CA ARG A 14 4.55 -1.86 -2.08
C ARG A 14 3.05 -1.67 -2.25
N LEU A 15 2.29 -2.77 -2.31
CA LEU A 15 0.84 -2.73 -2.40
C LEU A 15 0.21 -2.06 -1.17
N GLN A 16 0.66 -2.41 0.03
CA GLN A 16 0.22 -1.79 1.28
C GLN A 16 0.50 -0.28 1.28
N ALA A 17 1.66 0.14 0.78
CA ALA A 17 2.00 1.56 0.66
C ALA A 17 1.08 2.30 -0.33
N ALA A 18 0.76 1.70 -1.48
CA ALA A 18 -0.18 2.29 -2.44
C ALA A 18 -1.59 2.46 -1.83
N LEU A 19 -2.09 1.44 -1.14
CA LEU A 19 -3.38 1.50 -0.45
C LEU A 19 -3.39 2.55 0.67
N HIS A 20 -2.28 2.68 1.39
CA HIS A 20 -2.10 3.72 2.40
C HIS A 20 -2.17 5.13 1.79
N ILE A 21 -1.46 5.38 0.68
CA ILE A 21 -1.50 6.66 -0.01
C ILE A 21 -2.89 6.97 -0.55
N LEU A 22 -3.57 5.98 -1.15
CA LEU A 22 -4.92 6.17 -1.66
C LEU A 22 -5.89 6.61 -0.56
N ARG A 23 -5.78 6.03 0.65
CA ARG A 23 -6.54 6.47 1.82
C ARG A 23 -6.22 7.91 2.23
N LEU A 24 -4.94 8.30 2.25
CA LEU A 24 -4.53 9.67 2.60
C LEU A 24 -5.09 10.71 1.61
N LEU A 25 -5.15 10.35 0.33
CA LEU A 25 -5.73 11.20 -0.70
C LEU A 25 -7.25 11.33 -0.57
N GLY A 26 -7.94 10.25 -0.16
CA GLY A 26 -9.38 10.18 0.04
C GLY A 26 -9.89 10.89 1.30
N THR A 27 -9.60 10.34 2.49
CA THR A 27 -10.17 10.82 3.76
C THR A 27 -9.19 11.61 4.62
N GLY A 28 -7.89 11.43 4.44
CA GLY A 28 -6.88 12.04 5.31
C GLY A 28 -6.96 11.61 6.78
N HIS A 29 -7.78 10.60 7.12
CA HIS A 29 -7.80 10.02 8.46
C HIS A 29 -6.53 9.17 8.63
N SER A 30 -5.56 9.74 9.36
CA SER A 30 -4.21 9.23 9.60
C SER A 30 -4.15 7.95 10.46
N ASP A 31 -5.27 7.47 11.00
CA ASP A 31 -5.32 6.40 12.02
C ASP A 31 -4.87 4.99 11.57
N LEU A 32 -4.36 4.79 10.35
CA LEU A 32 -3.70 3.52 9.95
C LEU A 32 -2.17 3.58 9.87
N ALA A 33 -1.55 4.68 10.29
CA ALA A 33 -0.12 4.73 10.53
C ALA A 33 0.09 5.01 12.02
N LEU A 34 0.92 4.28 12.77
CA LEU A 34 2.25 3.83 12.43
C LEU A 34 2.54 2.45 13.06
N ALA A 35 3.38 1.65 12.39
CA ALA A 35 3.99 0.40 12.85
C ALA A 35 3.05 -0.79 13.13
N ARG A 36 2.01 -0.65 13.95
CA ARG A 36 1.12 -1.77 14.34
C ARG A 36 0.39 -2.41 13.15
N SER A 37 0.07 -1.64 12.11
CA SER A 37 -0.59 -2.15 10.91
C SER A 37 0.36 -2.89 9.98
N VAL A 38 1.67 -2.55 9.98
CA VAL A 38 2.69 -3.22 9.17
C VAL A 38 2.97 -4.61 9.72
N ASP A 39 3.19 -4.73 11.03
CA ASP A 39 3.40 -6.02 11.68
C ASP A 39 2.15 -6.91 11.60
N ALA A 40 0.95 -6.33 11.78
CA ALA A 40 -0.30 -7.07 11.62
C ALA A 40 -0.59 -7.50 10.17
N THR A 41 -0.18 -6.70 9.18
CA THR A 41 -0.28 -7.06 7.76
C THR A 41 0.76 -8.11 7.38
N ALA A 42 1.94 -8.08 7.99
CA ALA A 42 2.94 -9.14 7.80
C ALA A 42 2.47 -10.48 8.40
N ASP A 43 1.70 -10.41 9.49
CA ASP A 43 1.12 -11.59 10.14
C ASP A 43 -0.07 -12.20 9.37
N SER A 44 -0.89 -11.40 8.70
CA SER A 44 -2.03 -11.89 7.90
C SER A 44 -2.20 -11.09 6.62
N PRO A 45 -1.29 -11.23 5.64
CA PRO A 45 -1.23 -10.38 4.45
C PRO A 45 -2.48 -10.50 3.59
N GLU A 46 -2.98 -11.71 3.37
CA GLU A 46 -4.22 -11.94 2.59
C GLU A 46 -5.41 -11.18 3.18
N THR A 47 -5.74 -11.42 4.46
CA THR A 47 -6.89 -10.79 5.11
C THR A 47 -6.79 -9.26 5.12
N ALA A 48 -5.62 -8.73 5.46
CA ALA A 48 -5.41 -7.29 5.56
C ALA A 48 -5.42 -6.61 4.18
N LEU A 49 -4.69 -7.14 3.20
CA LEU A 49 -4.59 -6.56 1.87
C LEU A 49 -5.89 -6.70 1.08
N LEU A 50 -6.60 -7.83 1.17
CA LEU A 50 -7.90 -7.98 0.50
C LEU A 50 -8.94 -7.03 1.07
N LYS A 51 -8.96 -6.84 2.40
CA LYS A 51 -9.83 -5.84 3.03
C LYS A 51 -9.53 -4.43 2.53
N HIS A 52 -8.27 -4.06 2.44
CA HIS A 52 -7.87 -2.74 1.93
C HIS A 52 -8.13 -2.57 0.44
N LEU A 53 -7.93 -3.62 -0.38
CA LEU A 53 -8.28 -3.63 -1.79
C LEU A 53 -9.79 -3.43 -2.01
N ALA A 54 -10.63 -4.07 -1.20
CA ALA A 54 -12.08 -3.87 -1.25
C ALA A 54 -12.50 -2.43 -0.93
N LEU A 55 -11.72 -1.71 -0.12
CA LEU A 55 -11.95 -0.31 0.24
C LEU A 55 -11.34 0.69 -0.74
N ALA A 56 -10.51 0.26 -1.69
CA ALA A 56 -9.80 1.15 -2.60
C ALA A 56 -10.76 2.02 -3.44
N GLY A 57 -11.87 1.44 -3.91
CA GLY A 57 -12.89 2.18 -4.66
C GLY A 57 -13.58 3.27 -3.82
N LEU A 58 -13.79 3.01 -2.53
CA LEU A 58 -14.35 3.99 -1.59
C LEU A 58 -13.40 5.19 -1.43
N HIS A 59 -12.10 4.94 -1.24
CA HIS A 59 -11.12 6.01 -1.11
C HIS A 59 -10.98 6.86 -2.38
N LEU A 60 -11.11 6.25 -3.55
CA LEU A 60 -11.17 6.99 -4.82
C LEU A 60 -12.42 7.89 -4.91
N HIS A 61 -13.58 7.36 -4.50
CA HIS A 61 -14.81 8.14 -4.43
C HIS A 61 -14.72 9.31 -3.43
N GLU A 62 -14.11 9.09 -2.28
CA GLU A 62 -13.83 10.13 -1.27
C GLU A 62 -12.93 11.22 -1.84
N ALA A 63 -11.86 10.85 -2.56
CA ALA A 63 -10.97 11.79 -3.23
C ALA A 63 -11.72 12.64 -4.27
N ALA A 64 -12.63 12.03 -5.05
CA ALA A 64 -13.48 12.73 -6.01
C ALA A 64 -14.42 13.73 -5.32
N SER A 65 -14.93 13.38 -4.14
CA SER A 65 -15.88 14.19 -3.37
C SER A 65 -15.26 15.46 -2.78
N ARG A 66 -13.93 15.54 -2.69
CA ARG A 66 -13.20 16.70 -2.13
C ARG A 66 -13.11 17.91 -3.05
N LYS A 67 -13.60 17.83 -4.29
CA LYS A 67 -13.52 18.90 -5.32
C LYS A 67 -12.09 19.43 -5.55
N ASP A 68 -11.08 18.63 -5.23
CA ASP A 68 -9.68 18.93 -5.50
C ASP A 68 -9.22 18.05 -6.68
N PRO A 69 -9.12 18.62 -7.90
CA PRO A 69 -8.77 17.85 -9.09
C PRO A 69 -7.35 17.28 -9.01
N LYS A 70 -6.42 17.90 -8.25
CA LYS A 70 -5.07 17.38 -8.07
C LYS A 70 -5.07 16.13 -7.19
N ARG A 71 -5.84 16.12 -6.10
CA ARG A 71 -6.03 14.93 -5.25
C ARG A 71 -6.71 13.79 -6.00
N LEU A 72 -7.75 14.08 -6.79
CA LEU A 72 -8.42 13.07 -7.59
C LEU A 72 -7.47 12.46 -8.65
N ALA A 73 -6.67 13.28 -9.33
CA ALA A 73 -5.68 12.81 -10.29
C ALA A 73 -4.64 11.88 -9.62
N ALA A 74 -4.09 12.29 -8.47
CA ALA A 74 -3.16 11.47 -7.71
C ALA A 74 -3.80 10.16 -7.22
N ALA A 75 -5.04 10.20 -6.72
CA ALA A 75 -5.77 9.02 -6.26
C ALA A 75 -6.03 8.04 -7.41
N THR A 76 -6.39 8.57 -8.58
CA THR A 76 -6.61 7.78 -9.80
C THR A 76 -5.32 7.09 -10.24
N GLU A 77 -4.20 7.81 -10.24
CA GLU A 77 -2.88 7.26 -10.60
C GLU A 77 -2.49 6.09 -9.67
N VAL A 78 -2.66 6.27 -8.36
CA VAL A 78 -2.36 5.23 -7.37
C VAL A 78 -3.30 4.02 -7.54
N PHE A 79 -4.59 4.26 -7.78
CA PHE A 79 -5.58 3.20 -8.00
C PHE A 79 -5.26 2.37 -9.25
N GLN A 80 -4.87 3.03 -10.34
CA GLN A 80 -4.45 2.37 -11.59
C GLN A 80 -3.16 1.55 -11.43
N ALA A 81 -2.29 1.92 -10.50
CA ALA A 81 -1.06 1.17 -10.22
C ALA A 81 -1.31 -0.13 -9.42
N LEU A 82 -2.45 -0.27 -8.73
CA LEU A 82 -2.72 -1.41 -7.83
C LEU A 82 -2.56 -2.78 -8.50
N PRO A 83 -3.11 -3.05 -9.71
CA PRO A 83 -2.99 -4.36 -10.33
C PRO A 83 -1.53 -4.78 -10.59
N GLY A 84 -0.65 -3.81 -10.90
CA GLY A 84 0.78 -4.07 -11.13
C GLY A 84 1.58 -4.34 -9.86
N LEU A 85 1.00 -4.04 -8.68
CA LEU A 85 1.62 -4.27 -7.37
C LEU A 85 1.19 -5.60 -6.73
N ILE A 86 0.16 -6.25 -7.26
CA ILE A 86 -0.26 -7.57 -6.78
C ILE A 86 0.83 -8.60 -7.12
N PRO A 87 1.28 -9.43 -6.15
CA PRO A 87 2.24 -10.48 -6.43
C PRO A 87 1.73 -11.46 -7.50
N PRO A 88 2.62 -12.04 -8.31
CA PRO A 88 2.24 -13.05 -9.28
C PRO A 88 1.75 -14.29 -8.51
N GLY A 89 0.55 -14.78 -8.82
CA GLY A 89 -0.11 -15.83 -8.04
C GLY A 89 -1.01 -15.31 -6.90
N GLY A 90 -1.18 -13.99 -6.76
CA GLY A 90 -2.07 -13.38 -5.79
C GLY A 90 -1.40 -13.09 -4.44
N VAL A 91 -2.18 -12.56 -3.50
CA VAL A 91 -1.68 -12.29 -2.14
C VAL A 91 -1.49 -13.63 -1.40
N PRO A 92 -0.30 -13.91 -0.83
CA PRO A 92 -0.02 -15.18 -0.17
C PRO A 92 -0.97 -15.45 1.01
N LYS A 93 -1.48 -16.68 1.11
CA LYS A 93 -2.27 -17.15 2.25
C LYS A 93 -1.35 -17.51 3.42
N GLY A 94 -1.63 -16.96 4.61
CA GLY A 94 -0.89 -17.26 5.85
C GLY A 94 0.23 -16.29 6.22
N ARG A 95 0.83 -16.50 7.41
CA ARG A 95 1.92 -15.67 7.96
C ARG A 95 3.17 -15.74 7.08
N PHE A 96 3.82 -14.60 6.88
CA PHE A 96 5.18 -14.51 6.37
C PHE A 96 6.25 -15.14 7.30
N ARG A 97 5.87 -15.49 8.54
CA ARG A 97 6.73 -15.93 9.66
C ARG A 97 7.63 -17.15 9.40
N ASN A 98 7.34 -17.98 8.38
CA ASN A 98 8.14 -19.19 8.08
C ASN A 98 8.94 -19.15 6.77
N ALA A 99 8.88 -18.06 6.00
CA ALA A 99 9.75 -17.85 4.87
C ALA A 99 10.82 -16.82 5.24
N LYS A 100 12.06 -17.24 5.47
CA LYS A 100 13.21 -16.30 5.39
C LYS A 100 13.24 -15.86 3.92
N PRO A 101 12.90 -14.60 3.55
CA PRO A 101 13.22 -13.34 4.23
C PRO A 101 12.02 -12.35 4.30
N SER A 102 10.96 -12.63 5.06
CA SER A 102 9.66 -11.99 4.74
C SER A 102 9.30 -10.66 5.43
N GLU A 103 9.80 -10.32 6.63
CA GLU A 103 9.45 -9.04 7.28
C GLU A 103 10.31 -7.86 6.78
N GLY A 104 11.62 -8.08 6.64
CA GLY A 104 12.54 -7.06 6.11
C GLY A 104 12.19 -6.65 4.69
N GLU A 105 11.87 -7.63 3.82
CA GLU A 105 11.48 -7.35 2.44
C GLU A 105 10.12 -6.63 2.35
N PHE A 106 9.15 -6.99 3.20
CA PHE A 106 7.87 -6.28 3.28
C PHE A 106 8.06 -4.83 3.70
N SER A 107 8.77 -4.60 4.80
CA SER A 107 9.06 -3.25 5.31
C SER A 107 9.81 -2.43 4.28
N GLU A 108 10.81 -3.01 3.61
CA GLU A 108 11.56 -2.32 2.57
C GLU A 108 10.70 -1.99 1.34
N GLY A 109 9.84 -2.91 0.89
CA GLY A 109 8.88 -2.65 -0.19
C GLY A 109 7.90 -1.53 0.16
N PHE A 110 7.40 -1.54 1.40
CA PHE A 110 6.53 -0.50 1.92
C PHE A 110 7.24 0.87 1.93
N HIS A 111 8.42 0.96 2.52
CA HIS A 111 9.18 2.21 2.61
C HIS A 111 9.63 2.72 1.25
N ALA A 112 10.06 1.84 0.35
CA ALA A 112 10.46 2.22 -1.01
C ALA A 112 9.31 2.88 -1.77
N GLN A 113 8.14 2.24 -1.79
CA GLN A 113 6.96 2.77 -2.49
C GLN A 113 6.40 4.02 -1.80
N LEU A 114 6.39 4.05 -0.46
CA LEU A 114 5.93 5.22 0.29
C LEU A 114 6.83 6.42 0.02
N CYS A 115 8.15 6.23 -0.06
CA CYS A 115 9.10 7.29 -0.39
C CYS A 115 8.86 7.82 -1.82
N GLU A 116 8.61 6.92 -2.78
CA GLU A 116 8.29 7.30 -4.16
C GLU A 116 7.03 8.18 -4.22
N TYR A 117 5.93 7.73 -3.60
CA TYR A 117 4.69 8.51 -3.58
C TYR A 117 4.78 9.80 -2.78
N ARG A 118 5.51 9.84 -1.66
CA ARG A 118 5.74 11.08 -0.91
C ARG A 118 6.53 12.10 -1.72
N LYS A 119 7.51 11.66 -2.51
CA LYS A 119 8.23 12.55 -3.43
C LYS A 119 7.33 13.06 -4.54
N ARG A 120 6.48 12.17 -5.09
CA ARG A 120 5.60 12.48 -6.22
C ARG A 120 4.40 13.36 -5.85
N PHE A 121 3.85 13.18 -4.65
CA PHE A 121 2.66 13.88 -4.17
C PHE A 121 2.95 14.72 -2.92
N SER A 122 4.17 15.25 -2.79
CA SER A 122 4.61 16.02 -1.62
C SER A 122 3.68 17.19 -1.30
N GLU A 123 3.15 17.86 -2.31
CA GLU A 123 2.21 18.99 -2.18
C GLU A 123 0.81 18.57 -1.70
N LEU A 124 0.45 17.29 -1.79
CA LEU A 124 -0.88 16.76 -1.46
C LEU A 124 -0.89 15.93 -0.18
N LEU A 125 0.28 15.41 0.21
CA LEU A 125 0.52 14.57 1.38
C LEU A 125 1.26 15.29 2.51
N GLY A 126 1.65 16.55 2.29
CA GLY A 126 2.28 17.44 3.27
C GLY A 126 1.30 18.10 4.22
#